data_AF-A0AAV8XXI3-F1
#
_entry.id   AF-A0AAV8XXI3-F1
#
_cell.length_a   1.000
_cell.length_b   1.000
_cell.length_c   1.000
_cell.angle_alpha   90.00
_cell.angle_beta   90.00
_cell.angle_gamma   90.00
#
_symmetry.space_group_name_H-M   'P 1'
#
loop_
_entity.id
_entity.type
_entity.pdbx_description
1 polymer ?
#
loop_
_entity_poly.entity_id
_entity_poly.type
_entity_poly.pdbx_seq_one_letter_code
_entity_poly.pdbx_strand_id
1 'polypeptide(L)'
;MSTIIFQPSSDSFLGSQQRWFPFLTEVAMGLGTEIMEEMHCMEQFFIKLQNIYAFVCQWKNGNIQMTFGFSRTGHIMLVMFEIDFPRFSHRRDGVNGEHVCFFIICDSLFENKELTGSKGDKSVVIALTTILFYSVFSYFATRLRDIWRRSRARSIQTTPSMRNYLKWLCKIILEWAKAVIVVLCLREQGIHYEPKLGYSVATFSYYLCTEKVFLEIFPALVELLNIDKMENLEHLYIPLSLNVLATVSGGTLAVYAMYLRYSHFVLLSLYFLVYLRVKDAYYNYWELIIAERETYSSFRTATEKEIQDWADICAVCLSNMSRARITPCNHLFHPWFKEEGRSRLWDILEMSAITRKQIAGRTIKVETDNRYSLHSLQKYKITIGAVKECHQALTAAILIYNISACCVKGNAQFRGNKEADRYL
;
A
#
# COMPACT_ATOMS: atom_id res chain seq x y z
N MET A 1 -57.71 -51.87 -11.79
CA MET A 1 -57.14 -51.86 -10.43
C MET A 1 -55.77 -52.48 -10.52
N SER A 2 -54.74 -51.64 -10.64
CA SER A 2 -53.35 -52.06 -10.85
C SER A 2 -52.57 -51.49 -9.67
N THR A 3 -52.14 -52.37 -8.78
CA THR A 3 -51.46 -52.02 -7.54
C THR A 3 -50.02 -51.63 -7.87
N ILE A 4 -49.72 -50.33 -7.85
CA ILE A 4 -48.36 -49.80 -7.98
C ILE A 4 -47.66 -50.03 -6.64
N ILE A 5 -46.78 -51.03 -6.60
CA ILE A 5 -45.89 -51.29 -5.47
C ILE A 5 -44.73 -50.31 -5.57
N PHE A 6 -44.74 -49.28 -4.73
CA PHE A 6 -43.60 -48.39 -4.52
C PHE A 6 -42.54 -49.15 -3.71
N GLN A 7 -41.44 -49.51 -4.35
CA GLN A 7 -40.26 -50.10 -3.71
C GLN A 7 -39.32 -48.96 -3.29
N PRO A 8 -39.10 -48.71 -1.98
CA PRO A 8 -38.17 -47.67 -1.55
C PRO A 8 -36.73 -48.17 -1.78
N SER A 9 -36.03 -47.56 -2.74
CA SER A 9 -34.61 -47.84 -2.98
C SER A 9 -33.76 -47.24 -1.85
N SER A 10 -33.38 -48.07 -0.87
CA SER A 10 -32.57 -47.71 0.30
C SER A 10 -31.09 -47.44 0.00
N ASP A 11 -30.64 -47.56 -1.25
CA ASP A 11 -29.22 -47.54 -1.60
C ASP A 11 -28.65 -46.15 -1.97
N SER A 12 -29.43 -45.09 -1.87
CA SER A 12 -28.98 -43.73 -2.26
C SER A 12 -28.28 -42.94 -1.15
N PHE A 13 -28.31 -43.40 0.12
CA PHE A 13 -27.76 -42.62 1.24
C PHE A 13 -26.27 -42.86 1.51
N LEU A 14 -25.77 -44.09 1.26
CA LEU A 14 -24.39 -44.48 1.53
C LEU A 14 -23.37 -43.93 0.50
N GLY A 15 -23.83 -43.52 -0.68
CA GLY A 15 -22.96 -42.88 -1.70
C GLY A 15 -22.59 -41.43 -1.41
N SER A 16 -23.25 -40.76 -0.46
CA SER A 16 -22.99 -39.34 -0.17
C SER A 16 -21.80 -39.12 0.77
N GLN A 17 -21.57 -40.01 1.75
CA GLN A 17 -20.47 -39.85 2.72
C GLN A 17 -19.09 -40.04 2.10
N GLN A 18 -18.95 -40.96 1.12
CA GLN A 18 -17.65 -41.26 0.50
C GLN A 18 -17.10 -40.13 -0.37
N ARG A 19 -17.94 -39.17 -0.79
CA ARG A 19 -17.51 -37.99 -1.57
C ARG A 19 -16.87 -36.88 -0.72
N TRP A 20 -17.12 -36.84 0.60
CA TRP A 20 -16.61 -35.76 1.46
C TRP A 20 -15.19 -36.02 1.97
N PHE A 21 -14.81 -37.29 2.13
CA PHE A 21 -13.51 -37.67 2.68
C PHE A 21 -12.33 -37.12 1.86
N PRO A 22 -12.23 -37.35 0.54
CA PRO A 22 -11.10 -36.83 -0.25
C PRO A 22 -11.05 -35.29 -0.26
N PHE A 23 -12.20 -34.63 -0.19
CA PHE A 23 -12.28 -33.16 -0.08
C PHE A 23 -11.70 -32.66 1.23
N LEU A 24 -12.08 -33.27 2.37
CA LEU A 24 -11.55 -32.89 3.67
C LEU A 24 -10.04 -33.12 3.73
N THR A 25 -9.53 -34.20 3.15
CA THR A 25 -8.09 -34.49 3.14
C THR A 25 -7.31 -33.51 2.27
N GLU A 26 -7.82 -33.14 1.09
CA GLU A 26 -7.18 -32.14 0.22
C GLU A 26 -7.18 -30.74 0.87
N VAL A 27 -8.30 -30.37 1.52
CA VAL A 27 -8.39 -29.12 2.29
C VAL A 27 -7.43 -29.14 3.47
N ALA A 28 -7.34 -30.26 4.21
CA ALA A 28 -6.44 -30.40 5.35
C ALA A 28 -4.96 -30.35 4.96
N MET A 29 -4.57 -31.04 3.88
CA MET A 29 -3.18 -31.01 3.39
C MET A 29 -2.79 -29.63 2.85
N GLY A 30 -3.68 -28.96 2.11
CA GLY A 30 -3.46 -27.60 1.64
C GLY A 30 -3.41 -26.57 2.77
N LEU A 31 -4.21 -26.76 3.82
CA LEU A 31 -4.14 -25.95 5.04
C LEU A 31 -2.85 -26.19 5.81
N GLY A 32 -2.38 -27.43 5.89
CA GLY A 32 -1.19 -27.79 6.68
C GLY A 32 0.09 -27.09 6.21
N THR A 33 0.35 -27.06 4.90
CA THR A 33 1.53 -26.38 4.34
C THR A 33 1.45 -24.86 4.50
N GLU A 34 0.27 -24.27 4.27
CA GLU A 34 0.04 -22.85 4.49
C GLU A 34 0.16 -22.49 5.98
N ILE A 35 -0.30 -23.33 6.90
CA ILE A 35 -0.15 -23.12 8.35
C ILE A 35 1.33 -23.14 8.76
N MET A 36 2.18 -24.02 8.20
CA MET A 36 3.60 -24.04 8.55
C MET A 36 4.36 -22.78 8.11
N GLU A 37 4.17 -22.32 6.87
CA GLU A 37 4.81 -21.09 6.39
C GLU A 37 4.37 -19.87 7.23
N GLU A 38 3.10 -19.84 7.61
CA GLU A 38 2.53 -18.79 8.42
C GLU A 38 2.97 -18.88 9.90
N MET A 39 3.15 -20.08 10.45
CA MET A 39 3.73 -20.26 11.79
C MET A 39 5.12 -19.66 11.87
N HIS A 40 5.94 -19.79 10.82
CA HIS A 40 7.26 -19.16 10.77
C HIS A 40 7.17 -17.63 10.74
N CYS A 41 6.20 -17.06 10.01
CA CYS A 41 5.95 -15.61 10.02
C CYS A 41 5.49 -15.12 11.40
N MET A 42 4.60 -15.87 12.05
CA MET A 42 4.12 -15.57 13.41
C MET A 42 5.26 -15.65 14.43
N GLU A 43 6.16 -16.64 14.30
CA GLU A 43 7.35 -16.77 15.15
C GLU A 43 8.26 -15.54 15.02
N GLN A 44 8.55 -15.09 13.79
CA GLN A 44 9.31 -13.86 13.55
C GLN A 44 8.62 -12.62 14.14
N PHE A 45 7.29 -12.57 14.08
CA PHE A 45 6.50 -11.51 14.71
C PHE A 45 6.63 -11.55 16.24
N PHE A 46 6.49 -12.74 16.86
CA PHE A 46 6.65 -12.92 18.30
C PHE A 46 8.07 -12.58 18.79
N ILE A 47 9.11 -12.86 18.01
CA ILE A 47 10.48 -12.45 18.35
C ILE A 47 10.60 -10.93 18.40
N LYS A 48 10.05 -10.22 17.41
CA LYS A 48 10.01 -8.74 17.41
C LYS A 48 9.21 -8.20 18.59
N LEU A 49 8.07 -8.83 18.87
CA LEU A 49 7.22 -8.52 20.01
C LEU A 49 7.97 -8.66 21.34
N GLN A 50 8.70 -9.76 21.51
CA GLN A 50 9.50 -10.03 22.69
C GLN A 50 10.62 -9.01 22.85
N ASN A 51 11.27 -8.58 21.77
CA ASN A 51 12.29 -7.53 21.84
C ASN A 51 11.70 -6.18 22.30
N ILE A 52 10.54 -5.80 21.78
CA ILE A 52 9.82 -4.59 22.22
C ILE A 52 9.39 -4.74 23.69
N TYR A 53 8.85 -5.89 24.06
CA TYR A 53 8.41 -6.15 25.43
C TYR A 53 9.57 -6.18 26.43
N ALA A 54 10.69 -6.81 26.08
CA ALA A 54 11.91 -6.83 26.88
C ALA A 54 12.44 -5.41 27.10
N PHE A 55 12.40 -4.58 26.07
CA PHE A 55 12.73 -3.16 26.17
C PHE A 55 11.80 -2.42 27.15
N VAL A 56 10.47 -2.60 27.03
CA VAL A 56 9.48 -2.01 27.95
C VAL A 56 9.69 -2.50 29.39
N CYS A 57 10.05 -3.77 29.59
CA CYS A 57 10.33 -4.33 30.92
C CYS A 57 11.62 -3.77 31.53
N GLN A 58 12.68 -3.63 30.72
CA GLN A 58 13.92 -2.98 31.14
C GLN A 58 13.69 -1.52 31.55
N TRP A 59 12.81 -0.82 30.82
CA TRP A 59 12.36 0.54 31.18
C TRP A 59 11.66 0.57 32.54
N LYS A 60 10.62 -0.27 32.72
CA LYS A 60 9.80 -0.30 33.94
C LYS A 60 10.62 -0.59 35.21
N ASN A 61 11.63 -1.44 35.09
CA ASN A 61 12.43 -1.86 36.24
C ASN A 61 13.47 -0.81 36.68
N GLY A 62 13.59 0.34 36.00
CA GLY A 62 14.52 1.41 36.39
C GLY A 62 16.01 1.01 36.35
N ASN A 63 16.34 -0.19 35.86
CA ASN A 63 17.70 -0.71 35.76
C ASN A 63 18.54 0.00 34.68
N ILE A 64 17.92 0.88 33.89
CA ILE A 64 18.64 1.81 33.03
C ILE A 64 18.99 3.05 33.87
N GLN A 65 19.90 2.90 34.83
CA GLN A 65 20.64 4.04 35.38
C GLN A 65 21.69 4.44 34.34
N MET A 66 21.31 5.33 33.41
CA MET A 66 22.25 5.87 32.42
C MET A 66 22.74 7.27 32.80
N THR A 67 24.05 7.41 32.73
CA THR A 67 24.94 8.48 33.21
C THR A 67 24.90 9.78 32.42
N PHE A 68 23.93 9.96 31.51
CA PHE A 68 23.77 11.21 30.77
C PHE A 68 22.65 12.03 31.40
N GLY A 69 22.97 13.25 31.85
CA GLY A 69 22.06 14.20 32.49
C GLY A 69 20.96 14.78 31.58
N PHE A 70 20.44 13.98 30.64
CA PHE A 70 19.23 14.30 29.89
C PHE A 70 18.00 13.94 30.74
N SER A 71 16.97 14.80 30.69
CA SER A 71 15.65 14.48 31.24
C SER A 71 15.19 13.10 30.74
N ARG A 72 14.55 12.28 31.59
CA ARG A 72 14.01 10.94 31.24
C ARG A 72 13.26 10.92 29.90
N THR A 73 12.59 12.02 29.54
CA THR A 73 11.88 12.21 28.26
C THR A 73 12.78 12.37 27.04
N GLY A 74 13.97 12.97 27.16
CA GLY A 74 14.92 13.11 26.05
C GLY A 74 15.55 11.79 25.62
N HIS A 75 15.73 10.86 26.55
CA HIS A 75 16.24 9.51 26.25
C HIS A 75 15.23 8.65 25.49
N ILE A 76 13.92 8.79 25.76
CA ILE A 76 12.87 8.09 25.00
C ILE A 76 12.98 8.42 23.51
N MET A 77 13.15 9.70 23.17
CA MET A 77 13.29 10.12 21.78
C MET A 77 14.55 9.57 21.12
N LEU A 78 15.67 9.52 21.85
CA LEU A 78 16.95 9.02 21.34
C LEU A 78 16.86 7.52 21.04
N VAL A 79 16.24 6.74 21.93
CA VAL A 79 16.05 5.30 21.73
C VAL A 79 14.99 5.01 20.67
N MET A 80 13.95 5.83 20.54
CA MET A 80 13.04 5.76 19.40
C MET A 80 13.76 5.99 18.07
N PHE A 81 14.68 6.96 18.04
CA PHE A 81 15.56 7.21 16.90
C PHE A 81 16.49 6.03 16.61
N GLU A 82 16.96 5.34 17.66
CA GLU A 82 17.88 4.20 17.57
C GLU A 82 17.17 2.88 17.19
N ILE A 83 15.92 2.69 17.63
CA ILE A 83 15.08 1.57 17.18
C ILE A 83 14.72 1.73 15.69
N ASP A 84 14.63 2.97 15.19
CA ASP A 84 14.46 3.25 13.76
C ASP A 84 15.78 3.12 12.93
N PHE A 85 16.95 2.86 13.53
CA PHE A 85 18.23 2.69 12.82
C PHE A 85 19.17 1.70 13.54
N PRO A 86 19.45 0.46 13.02
CA PRO A 86 20.27 0.29 11.81
C PRO A 86 20.10 -1.08 11.09
N ARG A 87 19.40 -1.16 9.95
CA ARG A 87 19.69 -2.13 8.84
C ARG A 87 18.78 -2.07 7.61
N PHE A 88 17.79 -1.19 7.59
CA PHE A 88 16.90 -1.02 6.43
C PHE A 88 16.99 0.38 5.78
N SER A 89 18.21 0.92 5.71
CA SER A 89 18.55 2.26 5.17
C SER A 89 18.24 2.49 3.68
N HIS A 90 17.38 1.71 3.04
CA HIS A 90 16.94 2.00 1.68
C HIS A 90 15.42 1.91 1.47
N ARG A 91 14.64 1.55 2.49
CA ARG A 91 13.18 1.55 2.43
C ARG A 91 12.66 2.59 3.43
N ARG A 92 11.94 3.60 2.92
CA ARG A 92 11.33 4.74 3.65
C ARG A 92 10.29 4.26 4.67
N ASP A 93 10.69 3.51 5.68
CA ASP A 93 9.80 2.90 6.69
C ASP A 93 10.01 3.52 8.09
N GLY A 94 10.53 4.76 8.16
CA GLY A 94 10.62 5.56 9.39
C GLY A 94 9.27 6.07 9.91
N VAL A 95 8.19 5.30 9.69
CA VAL A 95 6.80 5.66 10.01
C VAL A 95 6.51 5.46 11.50
N ASN A 96 7.35 4.72 12.23
CA ASN A 96 7.09 4.34 13.62
C ASN A 96 7.20 5.54 14.58
N GLY A 97 8.17 6.43 14.37
CA GLY A 97 8.35 7.64 15.20
C GLY A 97 7.13 8.55 15.21
N GLU A 98 6.47 8.71 14.07
CA GLU A 98 5.31 9.59 13.91
C GLU A 98 4.09 9.05 14.67
N HIS A 99 3.84 7.74 14.61
CA HIS A 99 2.74 7.10 15.32
C HIS A 99 2.89 7.23 16.84
N VAL A 100 4.07 6.94 17.38
CA VAL A 100 4.29 7.04 18.84
C VAL A 100 4.11 8.47 19.33
N CYS A 101 4.65 9.46 18.60
CA CYS A 101 4.48 10.86 18.95
C CYS A 101 3.00 11.27 19.00
N PHE A 102 2.24 10.92 17.95
CA PHE A 102 0.81 11.21 17.91
C PHE A 102 0.07 10.56 19.09
N PHE A 103 0.39 9.31 19.41
CA PHE A 103 -0.37 8.52 20.39
C PHE A 103 -0.09 9.01 21.81
N ILE A 104 1.16 9.32 22.15
CA ILE A 104 1.51 9.90 23.45
C ILE A 104 0.80 11.24 23.68
N ILE A 105 0.77 12.11 22.66
CA ILE A 105 0.13 13.42 22.78
C ILE A 105 -1.39 13.28 22.83
N CYS A 106 -1.96 12.37 22.04
CA CYS A 106 -3.38 12.06 22.05
C CYS A 106 -3.83 11.53 23.42
N ASP A 107 -3.06 10.63 24.03
CA ASP A 107 -3.35 10.14 25.38
C ASP A 107 -3.36 11.29 26.41
N SER A 108 -2.37 12.18 26.31
CA SER A 108 -2.30 13.37 27.17
C SER A 108 -3.50 14.32 27.02
N LEU A 109 -4.06 14.42 25.82
CA LEU A 109 -5.29 15.18 25.52
C LEU A 109 -6.50 14.56 26.22
N PHE A 110 -6.66 13.24 26.15
CA PHE A 110 -7.83 12.56 26.71
C PHE A 110 -7.75 12.28 28.21
N GLU A 111 -6.57 12.26 28.83
CA GLU A 111 -6.44 12.05 30.27
C GLU A 111 -6.83 13.25 31.13
N ASN A 112 -6.85 14.47 30.58
CA ASN A 112 -7.38 15.72 31.18
C ASN A 112 -6.98 15.99 32.65
N LYS A 113 -5.92 15.35 33.14
CA LYS A 113 -5.43 15.45 34.52
C LYS A 113 -3.97 15.85 34.49
N GLU A 114 -3.62 16.85 35.30
CA GLU A 114 -2.25 17.31 35.49
C GLU A 114 -1.31 16.12 35.62
N LEU A 115 -0.25 16.16 34.82
CA LEU A 115 0.75 15.11 34.65
C LEU A 115 1.62 15.02 35.92
N THR A 116 1.06 14.54 37.03
CA THR A 116 1.84 14.20 38.21
C THR A 116 2.83 13.11 37.82
N GLY A 117 4.13 13.35 38.01
CA GLY A 117 5.26 12.68 37.33
C GLY A 117 5.35 11.14 37.37
N SER A 118 4.46 10.44 38.08
CA SER A 118 4.33 8.98 38.03
C SER A 118 3.52 8.46 36.82
N LYS A 119 2.82 9.32 36.07
CA LYS A 119 1.92 8.87 34.99
C LYS A 119 2.56 8.70 33.61
N GLY A 120 3.71 9.32 33.35
CA GLY A 120 4.36 9.30 32.03
C GLY A 120 4.69 7.88 31.53
N ASP A 121 5.02 6.96 32.44
CA ASP A 121 5.32 5.58 32.05
C ASP A 121 4.06 4.83 31.57
N LYS A 122 2.88 5.16 32.10
CA LYS A 122 1.62 4.52 31.71
C LYS A 122 1.19 4.93 30.29
N SER A 123 1.30 6.21 29.95
CA SER A 123 0.92 6.72 28.63
C SER A 123 1.78 6.12 27.51
N VAL A 124 3.08 5.96 27.76
CA VAL A 124 4.00 5.33 26.80
C VAL A 124 3.64 3.85 26.59
N VAL A 125 3.36 3.11 27.67
CA VAL A 125 2.95 1.70 27.59
C VAL A 125 1.62 1.55 26.85
N ILE A 126 0.65 2.43 27.11
CA ILE A 126 -0.63 2.46 26.39
C ILE A 126 -0.38 2.72 24.90
N ALA A 127 0.37 3.76 24.55
CA ALA A 127 0.69 4.10 23.16
C ALA A 127 1.37 2.95 22.40
N LEU A 128 2.38 2.31 23.01
CA LEU A 128 3.09 1.18 22.41
C LEU A 128 2.17 -0.04 22.22
N THR A 129 1.32 -0.32 23.21
CA THR A 129 0.34 -1.41 23.14
C THR A 129 -0.69 -1.14 22.03
N THR A 130 -1.16 0.10 21.88
CA THR A 130 -2.08 0.50 20.81
C THR A 130 -1.42 0.32 19.43
N ILE A 131 -0.16 0.76 19.26
CA ILE A 131 0.57 0.63 17.98
C ILE A 131 0.76 -0.85 17.63
N LEU A 132 1.09 -1.66 18.62
CA LEU A 132 1.22 -3.09 18.42
C LEU A 132 -0.10 -3.72 17.96
N PHE A 133 -1.21 -3.38 18.60
CA PHE A 133 -2.54 -3.83 18.21
C PHE A 133 -2.87 -3.42 16.76
N TYR A 134 -2.56 -2.16 16.39
CA TYR A 134 -2.76 -1.67 15.03
C TYR A 134 -1.84 -2.33 14.00
N SER A 135 -0.63 -2.72 14.40
CA SER A 135 0.29 -3.47 13.53
C SER A 135 -0.28 -4.85 13.18
N VAL A 136 -0.89 -5.54 14.16
CA VAL A 136 -1.62 -6.80 13.92
C VAL A 136 -2.81 -6.57 12.99
N PHE A 137 -3.54 -5.46 13.18
CA PHE A 137 -4.64 -5.11 12.30
C PHE A 137 -4.20 -4.83 10.86
N SER A 138 -3.08 -4.14 10.65
CA SER A 138 -2.52 -3.88 9.31
C SER A 138 -2.01 -5.14 8.64
N TYR A 139 -1.41 -6.05 9.41
CA TYR A 139 -1.07 -7.38 8.90
C TYR A 139 -2.32 -8.08 8.38
N PHE A 140 -3.40 -8.08 9.19
CA PHE A 140 -4.68 -8.65 8.78
C PHE A 140 -5.25 -7.96 7.52
N ALA A 141 -5.25 -6.64 7.45
CA ALA A 141 -5.72 -5.88 6.29
C ALA A 141 -4.92 -6.20 5.02
N THR A 142 -3.60 -6.36 5.14
CA THR A 142 -2.71 -6.77 4.05
C THR A 142 -3.09 -8.16 3.53
N ARG A 143 -3.32 -9.11 4.43
CA ARG A 143 -3.76 -10.47 4.07
C ARG A 143 -5.12 -10.46 3.40
N LEU A 144 -6.07 -9.68 3.91
CA LEU A 144 -7.39 -9.55 3.31
C LEU A 144 -7.29 -8.99 1.88
N ARG A 145 -6.47 -7.95 1.68
CA ARG A 145 -6.19 -7.37 0.36
C ARG A 145 -5.58 -8.39 -0.59
N ASP A 146 -4.58 -9.16 -0.16
CA ASP A 146 -3.91 -10.14 -1.01
C ASP A 146 -4.85 -11.29 -1.40
N ILE A 147 -5.67 -11.75 -0.45
CA ILE A 147 -6.73 -12.73 -0.71
C ILE A 147 -7.73 -12.19 -1.74
N TRP A 148 -8.13 -10.92 -1.60
CA TRP A 148 -9.07 -10.28 -2.51
C TRP A 148 -8.50 -10.13 -3.93
N ARG A 149 -7.25 -9.66 -4.06
CA ARG A 149 -6.53 -9.57 -5.35
C ARG A 149 -6.41 -10.94 -6.02
N ARG A 150 -6.03 -12.00 -5.29
CA ARG A 150 -5.96 -13.38 -5.83
C ARG A 150 -7.32 -13.94 -6.22
N SER A 151 -8.39 -13.50 -5.56
CA SER A 151 -9.76 -13.92 -5.88
C SER A 151 -10.22 -13.28 -7.20
N ARG A 152 -9.99 -11.97 -7.35
CA ARG A 152 -10.34 -11.23 -8.56
C ARG A 152 -9.65 -11.80 -9.80
N ALA A 153 -8.37 -12.14 -9.71
CA ALA A 153 -7.62 -12.72 -10.83
C ALA A 153 -8.19 -14.07 -11.31
N ARG A 154 -8.75 -14.89 -10.41
CA ARG A 154 -9.33 -16.20 -10.75
C ARG A 154 -10.79 -16.14 -11.20
N SER A 155 -11.53 -15.12 -10.78
CA SER A 155 -12.94 -14.92 -11.13
C SER A 155 -13.22 -14.83 -12.63
N ILE A 156 -12.22 -14.47 -13.44
CA ILE A 156 -12.42 -14.17 -14.87
C ILE A 156 -12.65 -15.43 -15.72
N GLN A 157 -12.27 -16.64 -15.23
CA GLN A 157 -12.29 -17.85 -16.08
C GLN A 157 -13.32 -18.91 -15.70
N THR A 158 -13.97 -18.85 -14.53
CA THR A 158 -14.92 -19.90 -14.14
C THR A 158 -16.09 -19.36 -13.32
N THR A 159 -17.30 -19.85 -13.61
CA THR A 159 -18.52 -19.55 -12.85
C THR A 159 -18.29 -19.83 -11.36
N PRO A 160 -18.62 -18.89 -10.44
CA PRO A 160 -18.33 -19.05 -9.03
C PRO A 160 -19.14 -20.20 -8.44
N SER A 161 -18.49 -21.34 -8.23
CA SER A 161 -19.07 -22.42 -7.42
C SER A 161 -19.14 -21.97 -5.96
N MET A 162 -20.27 -22.22 -5.29
CA MET A 162 -20.43 -21.99 -3.84
C MET A 162 -19.27 -22.57 -3.01
N ARG A 163 -18.63 -23.64 -3.49
CA ARG A 163 -17.45 -24.25 -2.85
C ARG A 163 -16.25 -23.30 -2.79
N ASN A 164 -16.02 -22.51 -3.85
CA ASN A 164 -14.91 -21.55 -3.90
C ASN A 164 -15.15 -20.40 -2.92
N TYR A 165 -16.41 -19.95 -2.78
CA TYR A 165 -16.78 -18.91 -1.81
C TYR A 165 -16.58 -19.39 -0.36
N LEU A 166 -17.04 -20.60 -0.02
CA LEU A 166 -16.81 -21.16 1.31
C LEU A 166 -15.31 -21.32 1.62
N LYS A 167 -14.51 -21.81 0.67
CA LYS A 167 -13.05 -21.90 0.83
C LYS A 167 -12.41 -20.54 1.08
N TRP A 168 -12.87 -19.50 0.38
CA TRP A 168 -12.43 -18.12 0.56
C TRP A 168 -12.81 -17.58 1.95
N LEU A 169 -14.06 -17.79 2.38
CA LEU A 169 -14.57 -17.33 3.67
C LEU A 169 -13.87 -18.04 4.85
N CYS A 170 -13.66 -19.35 4.77
CA CYS A 170 -12.89 -20.10 5.78
C CYS A 170 -11.47 -19.55 5.93
N LYS A 171 -10.82 -19.17 4.83
CA LYS A 171 -9.48 -18.58 4.86
C LYS A 171 -9.47 -17.23 5.59
N ILE A 172 -10.47 -16.38 5.35
CA ILE A 172 -10.62 -15.10 6.06
C ILE A 172 -10.86 -15.32 7.56
N ILE A 173 -11.73 -16.27 7.91
CA ILE A 173 -12.01 -16.59 9.33
C ILE A 173 -10.75 -17.08 10.03
N LEU A 174 -9.94 -17.92 9.38
CA LEU A 174 -8.67 -18.40 9.95
C LEU A 174 -7.67 -17.27 10.18
N GLU A 175 -7.52 -16.33 9.23
CA GLU A 175 -6.67 -15.15 9.42
C GLU A 175 -7.19 -14.24 10.55
N TRP A 176 -8.51 -14.08 10.67
CA TRP A 176 -9.15 -13.37 11.78
C TRP A 176 -8.88 -14.04 13.13
N ALA A 177 -9.04 -15.36 13.21
CA ALA A 177 -8.79 -16.12 14.43
C ALA A 177 -7.35 -15.97 14.90
N LYS A 178 -6.36 -15.97 13.97
CA LYS A 178 -4.95 -15.70 14.30
C LYS A 178 -4.76 -14.33 14.92
N ALA A 179 -5.33 -13.28 14.32
CA ALA A 179 -5.25 -11.93 14.85
C ALA A 179 -5.87 -11.83 16.25
N VAL A 180 -7.04 -12.45 16.45
CA VAL A 180 -7.72 -12.52 17.76
C VAL A 180 -6.87 -13.25 18.80
N ILE A 181 -6.23 -14.38 18.45
CA ILE A 181 -5.33 -15.10 19.35
C ILE A 181 -4.16 -14.21 19.79
N VAL A 182 -3.52 -13.48 18.88
CA VAL A 182 -2.44 -12.54 19.25
C VAL A 182 -2.92 -11.50 20.25
N VAL A 183 -4.11 -10.94 20.02
CA VAL A 183 -4.72 -9.95 20.93
C VAL A 183 -5.04 -10.58 22.30
N LEU A 184 -5.55 -11.81 22.34
CA LEU A 184 -5.80 -12.54 23.59
C LEU A 184 -4.50 -12.84 24.35
N CYS A 185 -3.45 -13.27 23.66
CA CYS A 185 -2.14 -13.50 24.26
C CYS A 185 -1.55 -12.22 24.86
N LEU A 186 -1.71 -11.07 24.20
CA LEU A 186 -1.29 -9.78 24.74
C LEU A 186 -2.08 -9.40 26.00
N ARG A 187 -3.37 -9.72 26.06
CA ARG A 187 -4.21 -9.52 27.24
C ARG A 187 -3.77 -10.42 28.40
N GLU A 188 -3.42 -11.68 28.13
CA GLU A 188 -2.95 -12.64 29.15
C GLU A 188 -1.61 -12.25 29.76
N GLN A 189 -0.75 -11.51 29.05
CA GLN A 189 0.52 -10.98 29.57
C GLN A 189 0.35 -9.91 30.67
N GLY A 190 -0.88 -9.65 31.13
CA GLY A 190 -1.16 -8.75 32.24
C GLY A 190 -1.12 -7.27 31.86
N ILE A 191 -1.11 -6.96 30.55
CA ILE A 191 -1.28 -5.59 30.07
C ILE A 191 -2.77 -5.27 30.14
N HIS A 192 -3.19 -4.68 31.26
CA HIS A 192 -4.55 -4.14 31.40
C HIS A 192 -4.72 -2.96 30.43
N TYR A 193 -5.27 -3.23 29.25
CA TYR A 193 -5.52 -2.27 28.19
C TYR A 193 -7.00 -1.86 28.19
N GLU A 194 -7.28 -0.68 28.73
CA GLU A 194 -8.63 -0.08 28.74
C GLU A 194 -8.57 1.35 28.18
N PRO A 195 -8.30 1.50 26.86
CA PRO A 195 -8.24 2.83 26.25
C PRO A 195 -9.63 3.47 26.26
N LYS A 196 -9.67 4.78 26.47
CA LYS A 196 -10.91 5.54 26.31
C LYS A 196 -11.36 5.47 24.85
N LEU A 197 -12.66 5.39 24.62
CA LEU A 197 -13.23 5.31 23.27
C LEU A 197 -12.75 6.46 22.36
N GLY A 198 -12.72 7.70 22.88
CA GLY A 198 -12.24 8.86 22.13
C GLY A 198 -10.78 8.75 21.68
N TYR A 199 -9.90 8.27 22.57
CA TYR A 199 -8.50 8.00 22.24
C TYR A 199 -8.39 6.92 21.16
N SER A 200 -9.11 5.80 21.31
CA SER A 200 -9.11 4.70 20.33
C SER A 200 -9.60 5.14 18.96
N VAL A 201 -10.68 5.93 18.87
CA VAL A 201 -11.20 6.44 17.60
C VAL A 201 -10.21 7.41 16.95
N ALA A 202 -9.62 8.33 17.72
CA ALA A 202 -8.68 9.32 17.19
C ALA A 202 -7.38 8.67 16.68
N THR A 203 -6.78 7.81 17.50
CA THR A 203 -5.54 7.09 17.15
C THR A 203 -5.74 6.09 16.02
N PHE A 204 -6.87 5.37 15.98
CA PHE A 204 -7.20 4.47 14.87
C PHE A 204 -7.41 5.24 13.58
N SER A 205 -8.15 6.35 13.62
CA SER A 205 -8.41 7.18 12.44
C SER A 205 -7.10 7.76 11.89
N TYR A 206 -6.21 8.26 12.76
CA TYR A 206 -4.87 8.69 12.36
C TYR A 206 -4.10 7.55 11.71
N TYR A 207 -4.05 6.39 12.37
CA TYR A 207 -3.35 5.20 11.87
C TYR A 207 -3.82 4.76 10.48
N LEU A 208 -5.14 4.77 10.22
CA LEU A 208 -5.69 4.47 8.90
C LEU A 208 -5.24 5.46 7.82
N CYS A 209 -5.05 6.73 8.18
CA CYS A 209 -4.58 7.76 7.26
C CYS A 209 -3.08 7.65 6.97
N THR A 210 -2.30 7.12 7.90
CA THR A 210 -0.85 7.14 7.84
C THR A 210 -0.22 5.87 7.29
N GLU A 211 -0.88 4.74 7.46
CA GLU A 211 -0.32 3.42 7.15
C GLU A 211 -0.44 3.08 5.65
N LYS A 212 0.68 2.64 5.05
CA LYS A 212 0.80 2.41 3.60
C LYS A 212 -0.20 1.40 3.05
N VAL A 213 -0.50 0.37 3.84
CA VAL A 213 -1.46 -0.67 3.47
C VAL A 213 -2.82 -0.06 3.14
N PHE A 214 -3.28 0.90 3.95
CA PHE A 214 -4.56 1.57 3.72
C PHE A 214 -4.48 2.59 2.59
N LEU A 215 -3.35 3.26 2.40
CA LEU A 215 -3.11 4.12 1.23
C LEU A 215 -3.25 3.36 -0.10
N GLU A 216 -2.99 2.04 -0.13
CA GLU A 216 -3.22 1.21 -1.31
C GLU A 216 -4.65 0.64 -1.39
N ILE A 217 -5.29 0.39 -0.24
CA ILE A 217 -6.65 -0.19 -0.19
C ILE A 217 -7.71 0.87 -0.52
N PHE A 218 -7.58 2.09 0.02
CA PHE A 218 -8.59 3.13 -0.13
C PHE A 218 -8.82 3.55 -1.60
N PRO A 219 -7.80 3.77 -2.45
CA PRO A 219 -8.02 4.03 -3.86
C PRO A 219 -8.85 2.95 -4.55
N ALA A 220 -8.56 1.67 -4.26
CA ALA A 220 -9.32 0.55 -4.83
C ALA A 220 -10.77 0.51 -4.34
N LEU A 221 -11.04 0.94 -3.10
CA LEU A 221 -12.40 1.08 -2.58
C LEU A 221 -13.14 2.26 -3.22
N VAL A 222 -12.47 3.38 -3.44
CA VAL A 222 -13.06 4.56 -4.10
C VAL A 222 -13.31 4.28 -5.59
N GLU A 223 -12.42 3.54 -6.26
CA GLU A 223 -12.62 3.07 -7.63
C GLU A 223 -13.92 2.24 -7.74
N LEU A 224 -14.21 1.38 -6.76
CA LEU A 224 -15.48 0.63 -6.73
C LEU A 224 -16.72 1.51 -6.59
N LEU A 225 -16.59 2.71 -6.02
CA LEU A 225 -17.69 3.67 -5.91
C LEU A 225 -17.93 4.46 -7.20
N ASN A 226 -17.04 4.35 -8.19
CA ASN A 226 -17.14 5.00 -9.50
C ASN A 226 -17.45 6.51 -9.41
N ILE A 227 -16.68 7.26 -8.61
CA ILE A 227 -16.90 8.69 -8.41
C ILE A 227 -16.41 9.47 -9.63
N ASP A 228 -17.35 9.91 -10.47
CA ASP A 228 -17.06 10.61 -11.73
C ASP A 228 -16.18 11.88 -11.58
N LYS A 229 -16.17 12.51 -10.42
CA LYS A 229 -15.46 13.77 -10.20
C LYS A 229 -13.93 13.63 -10.12
N MET A 230 -13.39 12.44 -9.87
CA MET A 230 -11.95 12.27 -9.62
C MET A 230 -11.13 12.01 -10.89
N GLU A 231 -11.75 12.00 -12.07
CA GLU A 231 -11.08 11.81 -13.38
C GLU A 231 -10.17 10.57 -13.47
N ASN A 232 -10.40 9.56 -12.62
CA ASN A 232 -9.55 8.36 -12.49
C ASN A 232 -8.16 8.62 -11.88
N LEU A 233 -7.99 9.74 -11.17
CA LEU A 233 -6.79 10.09 -10.42
C LEU A 233 -6.94 9.72 -8.93
N GLU A 234 -7.82 8.78 -8.58
CA GLU A 234 -8.09 8.39 -7.18
C GLU A 234 -6.83 7.86 -6.51
N HIS A 235 -5.97 7.16 -7.26
CA HIS A 235 -4.70 6.64 -6.76
C HIS A 235 -3.73 7.74 -6.29
N LEU A 236 -3.89 8.98 -6.74
CA LEU A 236 -3.13 10.14 -6.27
C LEU A 236 -3.93 11.01 -5.29
N TYR A 237 -5.20 11.31 -5.61
CA TYR A 237 -6.05 12.16 -4.77
C TYR A 237 -6.36 11.55 -3.41
N ILE A 238 -6.61 10.24 -3.35
CA ILE A 238 -6.98 9.58 -2.09
C ILE A 238 -5.80 9.56 -1.11
N PRO A 239 -4.59 9.11 -1.51
CA PRO A 239 -3.43 9.20 -0.62
C PRO A 239 -3.07 10.64 -0.23
N LEU A 240 -3.18 11.60 -1.15
CA LEU A 240 -2.99 13.01 -0.83
C LEU A 240 -4.00 13.48 0.24
N SER A 241 -5.28 13.15 0.06
CA SER A 241 -6.35 13.55 1.00
C SER A 241 -6.13 12.95 2.38
N LEU A 242 -5.73 11.68 2.46
CA LEU A 242 -5.40 11.00 3.71
C LEU A 242 -4.17 11.63 4.39
N ASN A 243 -3.13 11.97 3.63
CA ASN A 243 -1.96 12.68 4.17
C ASN A 243 -2.30 14.09 4.66
N VAL A 244 -3.15 14.83 3.95
CA VAL A 244 -3.65 16.15 4.41
C VAL A 244 -4.44 15.99 5.69
N LEU A 245 -5.33 15.00 5.78
CA LEU A 245 -6.11 14.72 7.00
C LEU A 245 -5.20 14.35 8.18
N ALA A 246 -4.17 13.52 7.96
CA ALA A 246 -3.17 13.19 8.97
C ALA A 246 -2.35 14.42 9.39
N THR A 247 -1.97 15.28 8.45
CA THR A 247 -1.24 16.52 8.72
C THR A 247 -2.08 17.49 9.57
N VAL A 248 -3.37 17.64 9.24
CA VAL A 248 -4.29 18.51 9.99
C VAL A 248 -4.51 17.99 11.41
N SER A 249 -4.69 16.67 11.58
CA SER A 249 -4.86 16.09 12.92
C SER A 249 -3.57 16.16 13.74
N GLY A 250 -2.41 15.91 13.13
CA GLY A 250 -1.09 16.09 13.75
C GLY A 250 -0.82 17.54 14.15
N GLY A 251 -1.15 18.50 13.29
CA GLY A 251 -1.05 19.94 13.56
C GLY A 251 -1.97 20.39 14.70
N THR A 252 -3.21 19.88 14.74
CA THR A 252 -4.16 20.15 15.83
C THR A 252 -3.61 19.65 17.18
N LEU A 253 -3.04 18.44 17.22
CA LEU A 253 -2.38 17.92 18.42
C LEU A 253 -1.14 18.72 18.80
N ALA A 254 -0.34 19.19 17.84
CA ALA A 254 0.84 20.01 18.12
C ALA A 254 0.46 21.37 18.73
N VAL A 255 -0.59 22.02 18.22
CA VAL A 255 -1.14 23.26 18.81
C VAL A 255 -1.68 23.01 20.22
N TYR A 256 -2.34 21.88 20.44
CA TYR A 256 -2.77 21.49 21.79
C TYR A 256 -1.59 21.23 22.74
N ALA A 257 -0.53 20.57 22.27
CA ALA A 257 0.70 20.37 23.05
C ALA A 257 1.40 21.69 23.41
N MET A 258 1.35 22.69 22.51
CA MET A 258 1.80 24.05 22.79
C MET A 258 0.99 24.70 23.90
N TYR A 259 -0.34 24.54 23.89
CA TYR A 259 -1.21 25.07 24.93
C TYR A 259 -0.87 24.51 26.33
N LEU A 260 -0.48 23.23 26.40
CA LEU A 260 -0.04 22.57 27.63
C LEU A 260 1.43 22.88 28.03
N ARG A 261 2.12 23.78 27.31
CA ARG A 261 3.52 24.21 27.57
C ARG A 261 4.57 23.08 27.49
N TYR A 262 4.35 22.04 26.69
CA TYR A 262 5.34 20.99 26.46
C TYR A 262 6.39 21.35 25.38
N SER A 263 7.20 22.37 25.64
CA SER A 263 8.10 22.99 24.65
C SER A 263 9.01 22.02 23.87
N HIS A 264 9.62 21.04 24.55
CA HIS A 264 10.50 20.05 23.90
C HIS A 264 9.74 19.10 22.98
N PHE A 265 8.51 18.70 23.35
CA PHE A 265 7.70 17.81 22.51
C PHE A 265 7.15 18.55 21.30
N VAL A 266 6.78 19.82 21.44
CA VAL A 266 6.21 20.63 20.35
C VAL A 266 7.09 20.63 19.11
N LEU A 267 8.40 20.88 19.26
CA LEU A 267 9.31 20.90 18.11
C LEU A 267 9.39 19.54 17.42
N LEU A 268 9.42 18.47 18.20
CA LEU A 268 9.45 17.11 17.65
C LEU A 268 8.14 16.75 16.95
N SER A 269 7.00 17.12 17.54
CA SER A 269 5.68 16.91 16.95
C SER A 269 5.50 17.70 15.66
N LEU A 270 5.92 18.96 15.62
CA LEU A 270 5.89 19.76 14.40
C LEU A 270 6.77 19.15 13.32
N TYR A 271 7.94 18.61 13.69
CA TYR A 271 8.81 17.95 12.73
C TYR A 271 8.20 16.65 12.16
N PHE A 272 7.85 15.69 13.02
CA PHE A 272 7.35 14.38 12.59
C PHE A 272 5.91 14.40 12.09
N LEU A 273 4.99 15.07 12.79
CA LEU A 273 3.56 15.01 12.47
C LEU A 273 3.16 15.98 11.36
N VAL A 274 3.92 17.07 11.16
CA VAL A 274 3.57 18.12 10.19
C VAL A 274 4.60 18.20 9.08
N TYR A 275 5.85 18.54 9.38
CA TYR A 275 6.85 18.83 8.35
C TYR A 275 7.14 17.62 7.43
N LEU A 276 7.42 16.45 8.01
CA LEU A 276 7.68 15.25 7.21
C LEU A 276 6.46 14.85 6.36
N ARG A 277 5.24 15.02 6.89
CA ARG A 277 3.99 14.72 6.20
C ARG A 277 3.68 15.69 5.07
N VAL A 278 3.87 16.99 5.29
CA VAL A 278 3.75 17.99 4.23
C VAL A 278 4.76 17.72 3.13
N LYS A 279 6.00 17.39 3.49
CA LYS A 279 7.04 17.03 2.52
C LYS A 279 6.64 15.80 1.71
N ASP A 280 6.16 14.74 2.36
CA ASP A 280 5.71 13.52 1.69
C ASP A 280 4.50 13.78 0.77
N ALA A 281 3.51 14.54 1.27
CA ALA A 281 2.33 14.97 0.51
C ALA A 281 2.70 15.75 -0.75
N TYR A 282 3.64 16.69 -0.62
CA TYR A 282 4.06 17.56 -1.71
C TYR A 282 4.81 16.79 -2.80
N TYR A 283 5.89 16.09 -2.45
CA TYR A 283 6.78 15.47 -3.44
C TYR A 283 6.24 14.16 -4.03
N ASN A 284 5.45 13.38 -3.29
CA ASN A 284 4.97 12.09 -3.81
C ASN A 284 3.57 12.14 -4.43
N TYR A 285 2.81 13.22 -4.23
CA TYR A 285 1.42 13.26 -4.71
C TYR A 285 1.07 14.57 -5.38
N TRP A 286 1.32 15.72 -4.74
CA TRP A 286 0.92 17.02 -5.27
C TRP A 286 1.57 17.33 -6.62
N GLU A 287 2.90 17.18 -6.70
CA GLU A 287 3.65 17.44 -7.93
C GLU A 287 3.20 16.53 -9.08
N LEU A 288 2.96 15.24 -8.79
CA LEU A 288 2.44 14.29 -9.78
C LEU A 288 1.03 14.63 -10.24
N ILE A 289 0.14 15.04 -9.32
CA ILE A 289 -1.22 15.44 -9.67
C ILE A 289 -1.20 16.65 -10.61
N ILE A 290 -0.34 17.64 -10.36
CA ILE A 290 -0.24 18.81 -11.25
C ILE A 290 0.23 18.37 -12.64
N ALA A 291 1.32 17.61 -12.72
CA ALA A 291 1.88 17.15 -13.99
C ALA A 291 0.87 16.31 -14.81
N GLU A 292 0.19 15.35 -14.17
CA GLU A 292 -0.83 14.55 -14.83
C GLU A 292 -2.04 15.39 -15.22
N ARG A 293 -2.51 16.27 -14.33
CA ARG A 293 -3.66 17.14 -14.61
C ARG A 293 -3.40 18.08 -15.76
N GLU A 294 -2.22 18.70 -15.84
CA GLU A 294 -1.83 19.56 -16.96
C GLU A 294 -1.85 18.77 -18.27
N THR A 295 -1.26 17.57 -18.28
CA THR A 295 -1.27 16.66 -19.41
C THR A 295 -2.70 16.33 -19.84
N TYR A 296 -3.58 15.93 -18.91
CA TYR A 296 -4.97 15.60 -19.23
C TYR A 296 -5.78 16.82 -19.68
N SER A 297 -5.57 17.97 -19.04
CA SER A 297 -6.29 19.21 -19.33
C SER A 297 -6.06 19.75 -20.73
N SER A 298 -4.93 19.39 -21.36
CA SER A 298 -4.62 19.73 -22.75
C SER A 298 -5.59 19.06 -23.75
N PHE A 299 -6.21 17.94 -23.38
CA PHE A 299 -7.15 17.22 -24.23
C PHE A 299 -8.59 17.66 -24.01
N ARG A 300 -9.30 17.93 -25.10
CA ARG A 300 -10.73 18.29 -25.09
C ARG A 300 -11.56 17.12 -24.56
N THR A 301 -12.48 17.40 -23.64
CA THR A 301 -13.47 16.42 -23.20
C THR A 301 -14.53 16.22 -24.29
N ALA A 302 -14.81 14.96 -24.65
CA ALA A 302 -15.87 14.63 -25.59
C ALA A 302 -17.24 14.92 -24.96
N THR A 303 -18.13 15.54 -25.73
CA THR A 303 -19.54 15.65 -25.34
C THR A 303 -20.25 14.31 -25.50
N GLU A 304 -21.33 14.11 -24.75
CA GLU A 304 -22.15 12.88 -24.86
C GLU A 304 -22.63 12.62 -26.29
N LYS A 305 -22.96 13.67 -27.04
CA LYS A 305 -23.34 13.58 -28.45
C LYS A 305 -22.19 13.04 -29.31
N GLU A 306 -20.97 13.55 -29.11
CA GLU A 306 -19.80 13.05 -29.85
C GLU A 306 -19.49 11.59 -29.51
N ILE A 307 -19.69 11.16 -28.26
CA ILE A 307 -19.53 9.76 -27.87
C ILE A 307 -20.56 8.87 -28.58
N GLN A 308 -21.83 9.32 -28.65
CA GLN A 308 -22.90 8.61 -29.34
C GLN A 308 -22.73 8.58 -30.86
N ASP A 309 -22.35 9.70 -31.46
CA ASP A 309 -22.19 9.86 -32.91
C ASP A 309 -21.03 9.01 -33.46
N TRP A 310 -19.97 8.86 -32.67
CA TRP A 310 -18.81 8.07 -33.08
C TRP A 310 -19.04 6.57 -32.93
N ALA A 311 -20.05 6.15 -32.16
CA ALA A 311 -20.37 4.75 -31.83
C ALA A 311 -19.13 3.92 -31.42
N ASP A 312 -18.08 4.60 -30.96
CA ASP A 312 -16.73 4.07 -31.00
C ASP A 312 -16.40 3.33 -29.71
N ILE A 313 -15.81 2.16 -29.90
CA ILE A 313 -15.16 1.38 -28.88
C ILE A 313 -13.80 2.04 -28.61
N CYS A 314 -13.38 2.18 -27.34
CA CYS A 314 -12.09 2.77 -27.01
C CYS A 314 -10.97 2.12 -27.83
N ALA A 315 -10.23 2.92 -28.61
CA ALA A 315 -9.19 2.42 -29.50
C ALA A 315 -8.07 1.67 -28.77
N VAL A 316 -7.94 1.90 -27.46
CA VAL A 316 -6.90 1.28 -26.63
C VAL A 316 -7.41 0.03 -25.90
N CYS A 317 -8.57 0.09 -25.24
CA CYS A 317 -9.06 -1.03 -24.40
C CYS A 317 -10.19 -1.85 -25.03
N LEU A 318 -10.67 -1.46 -26.21
CA LEU A 318 -11.75 -2.10 -26.94
C LEU A 318 -13.04 -2.30 -26.11
N SER A 319 -13.31 -1.39 -25.17
CA SER A 319 -14.55 -1.37 -24.37
C SER A 319 -15.39 -0.12 -24.67
N ASN A 320 -16.70 -0.21 -24.46
CA ASN A 320 -17.62 0.93 -24.60
C ASN A 320 -17.21 2.09 -23.70
N MET A 321 -17.42 3.32 -24.18
CA MET A 321 -17.05 4.54 -23.46
C MET A 321 -18.30 5.26 -22.97
N SER A 322 -18.39 5.48 -21.66
CA SER A 322 -19.32 6.47 -21.10
C SER A 322 -18.70 7.88 -21.06
N ARG A 323 -17.37 7.96 -21.07
CA ARG A 323 -16.60 9.21 -21.01
C ARG A 323 -15.34 9.05 -21.84
N ALA A 324 -15.03 10.08 -22.64
CA ALA A 324 -13.87 10.09 -23.50
C ALA A 324 -13.20 11.47 -23.53
N ARG A 325 -11.89 11.47 -23.76
CA ARG A 325 -11.16 12.67 -24.20
C ARG A 325 -10.78 12.50 -25.66
N ILE A 326 -10.66 13.62 -26.36
CA ILE A 326 -10.37 13.68 -27.79
C ILE A 326 -8.94 14.18 -27.94
N THR A 327 -8.09 13.36 -28.57
CA THR A 327 -6.72 13.76 -28.92
C THR A 327 -6.72 14.80 -30.03
N PRO A 328 -5.61 15.53 -30.25
CA PRO A 328 -5.48 16.44 -31.39
C PRO A 328 -5.67 15.78 -32.76
N CYS A 329 -5.48 14.45 -32.85
CA CYS A 329 -5.75 13.65 -34.05
C CYS A 329 -7.18 13.10 -34.14
N ASN A 330 -8.10 13.58 -33.29
CA ASN A 330 -9.50 13.17 -33.22
C ASN A 330 -9.71 11.69 -32.92
N HIS A 331 -8.87 11.07 -32.08
CA HIS A 331 -9.16 9.76 -31.52
C HIS A 331 -9.78 9.89 -30.12
N LEU A 332 -10.86 9.16 -29.89
CA LEU A 332 -11.49 9.02 -28.58
C LEU A 332 -10.73 7.98 -27.76
N PHE A 333 -10.37 8.35 -26.55
CA PHE A 333 -9.81 7.42 -25.58
C PHE A 333 -10.51 7.61 -24.24
N HIS A 334 -10.67 6.52 -23.49
CA HIS A 334 -11.06 6.63 -22.10
C HIS A 334 -10.02 7.51 -21.38
N PRO A 335 -10.43 8.47 -20.54
CA PRO A 335 -9.52 9.11 -19.59
C PRO A 335 -8.73 8.06 -18.78
N TRP A 336 -9.37 6.89 -18.63
CA TRP A 336 -8.90 5.68 -18.00
C TRP A 336 -8.34 4.67 -19.01
N PHE A 337 -7.01 4.56 -19.12
CA PHE A 337 -6.43 3.29 -19.51
C PHE A 337 -6.01 2.55 -18.25
N LYS A 338 -6.72 1.44 -17.95
CA LYS A 338 -6.57 0.64 -16.74
C LYS A 338 -5.08 0.35 -16.48
N GLU A 339 -4.62 0.73 -15.30
CA GLU A 339 -3.21 0.90 -14.96
C GLU A 339 -2.41 -0.40 -14.87
N GLU A 340 -3.05 -1.55 -15.07
CA GLU A 340 -2.39 -2.87 -15.02
C GLU A 340 -1.31 -3.04 -16.12
N GLY A 341 -1.19 -2.05 -17.04
CA GLY A 341 -0.03 -1.89 -17.92
C GLY A 341 0.43 -0.45 -18.18
N ARG A 342 -0.06 0.59 -17.49
CA ARG A 342 0.07 1.99 -17.96
C ARG A 342 1.46 2.60 -17.81
N SER A 343 2.24 2.23 -16.78
CA SER A 343 3.66 2.64 -16.72
C SER A 343 4.53 1.93 -17.78
N ARG A 344 4.03 0.88 -18.45
CA ARG A 344 4.81 0.10 -19.41
C ARG A 344 4.36 0.29 -20.86
N LEU A 345 3.06 0.50 -21.10
CA LEU A 345 2.53 0.64 -22.45
C LEU A 345 2.65 2.05 -23.02
N TRP A 346 2.70 3.13 -22.25
CA TRP A 346 2.90 4.47 -22.83
C TRP A 346 4.33 4.67 -23.32
N ASP A 347 5.34 4.34 -22.52
CA ASP A 347 6.75 4.33 -22.96
C ASP A 347 6.99 3.36 -24.13
N ILE A 348 6.33 2.18 -24.11
CA ILE A 348 6.44 1.18 -25.17
C ILE A 348 5.56 1.49 -26.39
N LEU A 349 4.42 2.19 -26.28
CA LEU A 349 3.58 2.57 -27.42
C LEU A 349 4.06 3.85 -28.07
N GLU A 350 4.59 4.80 -27.31
CA GLU A 350 5.24 5.97 -27.89
C GLU A 350 6.51 5.52 -28.64
N MET A 351 7.30 4.61 -28.06
CA MET A 351 8.41 3.97 -28.77
C MET A 351 7.94 3.04 -29.91
N SER A 352 6.92 2.19 -29.73
CA SER A 352 6.54 1.16 -30.71
C SER A 352 5.59 1.63 -31.81
N ALA A 353 4.79 2.68 -31.60
CA ALA A 353 3.97 3.29 -32.64
C ALA A 353 4.82 4.11 -33.60
N ILE A 354 5.89 4.74 -33.11
CA ILE A 354 6.94 5.36 -33.94
C ILE A 354 7.77 4.27 -34.65
N THR A 355 8.06 3.15 -33.99
CA THR A 355 8.91 2.08 -34.53
C THR A 355 8.21 1.17 -35.56
N ARG A 356 6.93 0.84 -35.38
CA ARG A 356 6.19 -0.10 -36.26
C ARG A 356 5.96 0.42 -37.68
N LYS A 357 5.96 1.74 -37.89
CA LYS A 357 5.79 2.31 -39.23
C LYS A 357 7.07 2.40 -40.07
N GLN A 358 8.26 2.11 -39.51
CA GLN A 358 9.52 2.31 -40.26
C GLN A 358 10.54 1.17 -40.24
N ILE A 359 10.38 0.12 -39.42
CA ILE A 359 11.51 -0.76 -39.11
C ILE A 359 11.18 -2.24 -39.29
N ALA A 360 11.09 -2.67 -40.55
CA ALA A 360 11.45 -4.03 -40.93
C ALA A 360 12.92 -4.02 -41.38
N GLY A 361 13.83 -4.50 -40.54
CA GLY A 361 15.23 -4.76 -40.92
C GLY A 361 16.27 -3.67 -40.63
N ARG A 362 16.00 -2.66 -39.79
CA ARG A 362 17.03 -1.69 -39.35
C ARG A 362 17.36 -1.86 -37.86
N THR A 363 18.64 -1.75 -37.52
CA THR A 363 19.12 -1.65 -36.14
C THR A 363 18.73 -0.29 -35.56
N ILE A 364 18.09 -0.30 -34.38
CA ILE A 364 17.68 0.93 -33.69
C ILE A 364 18.79 1.33 -32.74
N LYS A 365 19.30 2.55 -32.89
CA LYS A 365 20.28 3.12 -31.95
C LYS A 365 19.55 4.10 -31.04
N VAL A 366 19.49 3.78 -29.75
CA VAL A 366 18.90 4.64 -28.72
C VAL A 366 20.04 5.38 -28.03
N GLU A 367 20.01 6.70 -28.08
CA GLU A 367 21.01 7.56 -27.46
C GLU A 367 20.39 8.26 -26.26
N THR A 368 21.05 8.18 -25.11
CA THR A 368 20.61 8.85 -23.86
C THR A 368 21.79 9.56 -23.22
N ASP A 369 21.58 10.75 -22.71
CA ASP A 369 22.58 11.49 -21.92
C ASP A 369 22.59 11.06 -20.44
N ASN A 370 21.51 10.43 -19.98
CA ASN A 370 21.37 9.94 -18.63
C ASN A 370 22.19 8.66 -18.41
N ARG A 371 23.38 8.84 -17.80
CA ARG A 371 24.25 7.73 -17.38
C ARG A 371 23.57 6.73 -16.45
N TYR A 372 22.58 7.17 -15.66
CA TYR A 372 21.84 6.28 -14.78
C TYR A 372 20.99 5.29 -15.60
N SER A 373 20.27 5.77 -16.60
CA SER A 373 19.45 4.93 -17.50
C SER A 373 20.30 3.88 -18.23
N LEU A 374 21.47 4.26 -18.77
CA LEU A 374 22.38 3.30 -19.41
C LEU A 374 22.98 2.30 -18.41
N HIS A 375 23.37 2.76 -17.22
CA HIS A 375 23.96 1.89 -16.20
C HIS A 375 22.94 0.89 -15.64
N SER A 376 21.70 1.32 -15.45
CA SER A 376 20.56 0.44 -15.14
C SER A 376 20.32 -0.59 -16.24
N LEU A 377 20.49 -0.21 -17.52
CA LEU A 377 20.40 -1.13 -18.66
C LEU A 377 21.54 -2.16 -18.71
N GLN A 378 22.76 -1.80 -18.31
CA GLN A 378 23.93 -2.69 -18.44
C GLN A 378 24.14 -3.63 -17.25
N LYS A 379 23.81 -3.21 -16.02
CA LYS A 379 24.24 -3.94 -14.81
C LYS A 379 23.24 -4.94 -14.22
N TYR A 380 22.08 -5.18 -14.82
CA TYR A 380 21.05 -6.14 -14.32
C TYR A 380 20.72 -6.02 -12.83
N LYS A 381 21.03 -4.90 -12.18
CA LYS A 381 20.92 -4.72 -10.73
C LYS A 381 19.93 -3.61 -10.44
N ILE A 382 18.68 -3.89 -10.76
CA ILE A 382 17.54 -3.06 -10.43
C ILE A 382 16.78 -3.75 -9.30
N THR A 383 16.74 -3.09 -8.15
CA THR A 383 16.22 -3.64 -6.88
C THR A 383 14.78 -3.25 -6.59
N ILE A 384 14.16 -2.42 -7.44
CA ILE A 384 12.73 -2.08 -7.35
C ILE A 384 11.94 -3.09 -8.21
N GLY A 385 11.06 -3.88 -7.58
CA GLY A 385 10.37 -5.00 -8.21
C GLY A 385 9.65 -4.65 -9.52
N ALA A 386 9.00 -3.49 -9.57
CA ALA A 386 8.31 -3.01 -10.78
C ALA A 386 9.26 -2.59 -11.92
N VAL A 387 10.45 -2.08 -11.60
CA VAL A 387 11.47 -1.67 -12.59
C VAL A 387 12.26 -2.88 -13.10
N LYS A 388 12.38 -3.95 -12.30
CA LYS A 388 13.06 -5.20 -12.69
C LYS A 388 12.34 -5.90 -13.84
N GLU A 389 11.00 -5.96 -13.81
CA GLU A 389 10.22 -6.58 -14.89
C GLU A 389 10.21 -5.76 -16.18
N CYS A 390 10.16 -4.42 -16.06
CA CYS A 390 10.27 -3.52 -17.23
C CYS A 390 11.67 -3.62 -17.86
N HIS A 391 12.70 -3.68 -17.03
CA HIS A 391 14.07 -3.91 -17.48
C HIS A 391 14.23 -5.28 -18.16
N GLN A 392 13.57 -6.35 -17.68
CA GLN A 392 13.57 -7.65 -18.35
C GLN A 392 12.82 -7.60 -19.70
N ALA A 393 11.68 -6.92 -19.78
CA ALA A 393 10.92 -6.75 -21.02
C ALA A 393 11.67 -5.90 -22.05
N LEU A 394 12.30 -4.79 -21.61
CA LEU A 394 13.13 -3.93 -22.45
C LEU A 394 14.41 -4.66 -22.88
N THR A 395 15.03 -5.45 -22.00
CA THR A 395 16.17 -6.30 -22.35
C THR A 395 15.77 -7.36 -23.38
N ALA A 396 14.61 -7.99 -23.22
CA ALA A 396 14.08 -8.93 -24.22
C ALA A 396 13.80 -8.22 -25.56
N ALA A 397 13.23 -7.02 -25.55
CA ALA A 397 13.04 -6.22 -26.76
C ALA A 397 14.38 -5.81 -27.40
N ILE A 398 15.37 -5.41 -26.60
CA ILE A 398 16.73 -5.09 -27.06
C ILE A 398 17.35 -6.30 -27.77
N LEU A 399 17.17 -7.50 -27.22
CA LEU A 399 17.65 -8.76 -27.80
C LEU A 399 16.90 -9.14 -29.08
N ILE A 400 15.58 -8.95 -29.12
CA ILE A 400 14.75 -9.31 -30.29
C ILE A 400 14.97 -8.34 -31.46
N TYR A 401 15.16 -7.05 -31.18
CA TYR A 401 15.21 -5.99 -32.19
C TYR A 401 16.63 -5.45 -32.47
N ASN A 402 17.68 -6.06 -31.91
CA ASN A 402 19.07 -5.61 -32.04
C ASN A 402 19.22 -4.09 -31.74
N ILE A 403 18.69 -3.66 -30.60
CA ILE A 403 18.73 -2.26 -30.19
C ILE A 403 20.10 -1.96 -29.57
N SER A 404 20.82 -0.95 -30.06
CA SER A 404 22.07 -0.48 -29.47
C SER A 404 21.81 0.76 -28.62
N ALA A 405 22.02 0.67 -27.31
CA ALA A 405 21.94 1.82 -26.42
C ALA A 405 23.34 2.46 -26.25
N CYS A 406 23.46 3.77 -26.50
CA CYS A 406 24.70 4.52 -26.34
C CYS A 406 24.50 5.71 -25.39
N CYS A 407 25.43 5.92 -24.45
CA CYS A 407 25.43 7.13 -23.63
C CYS A 407 26.21 8.24 -24.33
N VAL A 408 25.55 9.37 -24.57
CA VAL A 408 26.16 10.55 -25.21
C VAL A 408 26.48 11.57 -24.14
N LYS A 409 27.74 12.00 -24.06
CA LYS A 409 28.17 12.93 -23.01
C LYS A 409 27.88 14.37 -23.42
N GLY A 410 26.72 14.87 -23.02
CA GLY A 410 26.33 16.27 -23.11
C GLY A 410 25.67 16.68 -24.44
N ASN A 411 24.93 17.79 -24.38
CA ASN A 411 24.07 18.29 -25.45
C ASN A 411 24.78 18.86 -26.69
N ALA A 412 26.11 18.99 -26.65
CA ALA A 412 26.81 19.76 -27.68
C ALA A 412 26.83 19.09 -29.07
N GLN A 413 26.74 17.75 -29.14
CA GLN A 413 27.01 17.02 -30.39
C GLN A 413 25.80 16.38 -31.08
N PHE A 414 24.71 16.09 -30.36
CA PHE A 414 23.55 15.43 -30.97
C PHE A 414 22.32 16.33 -30.97
N ARG A 415 21.89 16.70 -32.18
CA ARG A 415 20.69 17.52 -32.40
C ARG A 415 19.45 16.87 -31.83
N GLY A 416 19.35 15.53 -31.92
CA GLY A 416 18.23 14.76 -31.37
C GLY A 416 18.11 14.89 -29.85
N ASN A 417 19.23 14.87 -29.11
CA ASN A 417 19.19 15.02 -27.65
C ASN A 417 18.76 16.44 -27.24
N LYS A 418 19.26 17.47 -27.95
CA LYS A 418 18.82 18.86 -27.76
C LYS A 418 17.36 19.13 -28.13
N GLU A 419 16.78 18.30 -28.99
CA GLU A 419 15.36 18.38 -29.35
C GLU A 419 14.52 17.60 -28.32
N ALA A 420 14.95 16.41 -27.90
CA ALA A 420 14.31 15.66 -26.82
C ALA A 420 14.25 16.46 -25.50
N ASP A 421 15.35 17.11 -25.10
CA ASP A 421 15.42 18.01 -23.94
C ASP A 421 14.56 19.27 -24.07
N ARG A 422 14.05 19.58 -25.26
CA ARG A 422 13.08 20.67 -25.46
C ARG A 422 11.62 20.21 -25.36
N TYR A 423 11.38 18.91 -25.45
CA TYR A 423 10.06 18.31 -25.30
C TYR A 423 9.77 17.82 -23.87
N LEU A 424 10.83 17.61 -23.08
CA LEU A 424 10.79 17.50 -21.61
C LEU A 424 10.81 18.88 -20.98
#